data_AF-A0A1G2BUG6-F1
#
_entry.id   AF-A0A1G2BUG6-F1
#
_cell.length_a   1.000
_cell.length_b   1.000
_cell.length_c   1.000
_cell.angle_alpha   90.00
_cell.angle_beta   90.00
_cell.angle_gamma   90.00
#
_symmetry.space_group_name_H-M   'P 1'
#
loop_
_entity.id
_entity.type
_entity.pdbx_description
1 polymer ?
#
loop_
_entity_poly.entity_id
_entity_poly.type
_entity_poly.pdbx_seq_one_letter_code
_entity_poly.pdbx_strand_id
1 'polypeptide(L)'
;MIAGVIYQEQATNVNFADAMADYIGGLAHVNMSIGIGQVRVKTAEALERVYSQLNPTVAGEQVIQSNAVRVEFLKHPLMNIRYVAAKLKFDQERWKKAGFDISSKPEILGTLYHIEDVANPHIAPYAHPDSDEFGAGVKHNYAYVRDLLGI
;
A
#
# COMPACT_ATOMS: atom_id res chain seq x y z
N MET A 1 -3.47 -4.66 -11.16
CA MET A 1 -2.58 -4.77 -10.00
C MET A 1 -3.23 -4.21 -8.74
N ILE A 2 -3.47 -2.90 -8.65
CA ILE A 2 -4.06 -2.23 -7.46
C ILE A 2 -5.31 -2.96 -6.93
N ALA A 3 -6.27 -3.25 -7.81
CA ALA A 3 -7.49 -3.96 -7.43
C ALA A 3 -7.23 -5.38 -6.90
N GLY A 4 -6.22 -6.10 -7.41
CA GLY A 4 -5.86 -7.42 -6.91
C GLY A 4 -5.28 -7.38 -5.50
N VAL A 5 -4.50 -6.34 -5.17
CA VAL A 5 -4.02 -6.10 -3.79
C VAL A 5 -5.17 -5.77 -2.87
N ILE A 6 -6.01 -4.81 -3.23
CA ILE A 6 -7.16 -4.41 -2.41
C ILE A 6 -8.10 -5.61 -2.20
N TYR A 7 -8.37 -6.40 -3.24
CA TYR A 7 -9.20 -7.59 -3.09
C TYR A 7 -8.58 -8.59 -2.12
N GLN A 8 -7.27 -8.84 -2.20
CA GLN A 8 -6.59 -9.72 -1.26
C GLN A 8 -6.70 -9.20 0.17
N GLU A 9 -6.41 -7.91 0.40
CA GLU A 9 -6.56 -7.27 1.71
C GLU A 9 -7.97 -7.45 2.28
N GLN A 10 -9.00 -7.24 1.46
CA GLN A 10 -10.40 -7.40 1.88
C GLN A 10 -10.79 -8.88 2.10
N ALA A 11 -10.23 -9.81 1.32
CA ALA A 11 -10.53 -11.23 1.44
C ALA A 11 -9.88 -11.88 2.68
N THR A 12 -8.73 -11.38 3.11
CA THR A 12 -7.99 -11.93 4.26
C THR A 12 -8.23 -11.18 5.57
N ASN A 13 -8.83 -9.99 5.53
CA ASN A 13 -8.97 -9.13 6.70
C ASN A 13 -10.44 -9.00 7.15
N VAL A 14 -10.87 -9.91 8.01
CA VAL A 14 -12.27 -10.00 8.50
C VAL A 14 -12.59 -8.96 9.58
N ASN A 15 -11.58 -8.29 10.18
CA ASN A 15 -11.76 -7.57 11.46
C ASN A 15 -11.50 -6.04 11.42
N PHE A 16 -11.27 -5.43 10.26
CA PHE A 16 -10.86 -4.02 10.21
C PHE A 16 -12.01 -3.02 10.49
N ALA A 17 -13.25 -3.36 10.09
CA ALA A 17 -14.40 -2.49 10.26
C ALA A 17 -14.79 -2.31 11.75
N ASP A 18 -14.73 -3.39 12.53
CA ASP A 18 -15.10 -3.36 13.95
C ASP A 18 -14.01 -2.71 14.84
N ALA A 19 -12.72 -2.83 14.48
CA ALA A 19 -11.62 -2.30 15.29
C ALA A 19 -11.41 -0.77 15.18
N MET A 20 -11.79 -0.14 14.05
CA MET A 20 -11.63 1.32 13.88
C MET A 20 -12.74 2.14 14.55
N ALA A 21 -13.90 1.55 14.83
CA ALA A 21 -15.02 2.25 15.46
C ALA A 21 -14.74 2.62 16.93
N ASP A 22 -13.92 1.85 17.63
CA ASP A 22 -13.78 1.95 19.09
C ASP A 22 -12.70 2.90 19.61
N TYR A 23 -11.78 3.40 18.79
CA TYR A 23 -10.62 4.11 19.36
C TYR A 23 -9.98 5.15 18.44
N ILE A 24 -10.61 6.31 18.22
CA ILE A 24 -9.93 7.41 17.49
C ILE A 24 -8.86 8.11 18.37
N GLY A 25 -8.99 8.03 19.70
CA GLY A 25 -8.19 8.85 20.64
C GLY A 25 -6.72 8.44 20.84
N GLY A 26 -6.34 7.17 20.81
CA GLY A 26 -4.96 6.74 21.08
C GLY A 26 -4.20 6.18 19.89
N LEU A 27 -4.75 6.31 18.69
CA LEU A 27 -4.18 5.78 17.45
C LEU A 27 -3.06 6.63 16.83
N ALA A 28 -2.85 7.86 17.31
CA ALA A 28 -1.82 8.75 16.79
C ALA A 28 -0.38 8.19 16.91
N HIS A 29 -0.16 7.22 17.79
CA HIS A 29 1.15 6.63 18.08
C HIS A 29 1.33 5.19 17.57
N VAL A 30 0.30 4.58 16.97
CA VAL A 30 0.33 3.17 16.53
C VAL A 30 0.53 3.10 15.01
N ASN A 31 1.48 2.30 14.55
CA ASN A 31 1.71 2.05 13.11
C ASN A 31 0.68 1.05 12.55
N MET A 32 -0.60 1.44 12.51
CA MET A 32 -1.65 0.58 11.99
C MET A 32 -1.77 0.65 10.48
N SER A 33 -2.34 -0.39 9.91
CA SER A 33 -2.88 -0.44 8.55
C SER A 33 -4.28 0.18 8.51
N ILE A 34 -4.55 1.09 7.57
CA ILE A 34 -5.82 1.81 7.48
C ILE A 34 -6.44 1.65 6.08
N GLY A 35 -7.78 1.56 6.04
CA GLY A 35 -8.60 1.66 4.84
C GLY A 35 -8.63 0.39 3.99
N ILE A 36 -9.23 0.48 2.80
CA ILE A 36 -9.53 -0.68 1.94
C ILE A 36 -8.29 -1.41 1.41
N GLY A 37 -7.16 -0.72 1.30
CA GLY A 37 -5.86 -1.29 0.97
C GLY A 37 -4.97 -1.56 2.18
N GLN A 38 -5.44 -1.33 3.41
CA GLN A 38 -4.67 -1.61 4.62
C GLN A 38 -3.27 -0.94 4.65
N VAL A 39 -3.20 0.32 4.23
CA VAL A 39 -1.94 1.08 4.16
C VAL A 39 -1.47 1.44 5.57
N ARG A 40 -0.24 1.07 5.93
CA ARG A 40 0.38 1.45 7.21
C ARG A 40 0.62 2.97 7.27
N VAL A 41 0.34 3.60 8.42
CA VAL A 41 0.53 5.06 8.61
C VAL A 41 1.98 5.50 8.32
N LYS A 42 2.98 4.74 8.79
CA LYS A 42 4.40 5.04 8.51
C LYS A 42 4.76 4.86 7.03
N THR A 43 4.18 3.86 6.37
CA THR A 43 4.36 3.66 4.92
C THR A 43 3.80 4.85 4.16
N ALA A 44 2.62 5.35 4.52
CA ALA A 44 2.04 6.54 3.92
C ALA A 44 2.93 7.78 4.13
N GLU A 45 3.41 8.01 5.35
CA GLU A 45 4.34 9.12 5.64
C GLU A 45 5.62 9.04 4.77
N ALA A 46 6.22 7.86 4.64
CA ALA A 46 7.40 7.66 3.82
C ALA A 46 7.10 7.91 2.33
N LEU A 47 5.94 7.46 1.84
CA LEU A 47 5.50 7.70 0.45
C LEU A 47 5.27 9.18 0.17
N GLU A 48 4.76 9.97 1.12
CA GLU A 48 4.57 11.42 0.95
C GLU A 48 5.89 12.16 0.72
N ARG A 49 6.99 11.65 1.30
CA ARG A 49 8.34 12.21 1.10
C ARG A 49 8.92 11.88 -0.26
N VAL A 50 8.56 10.71 -0.83
CA VAL A 50 8.99 10.28 -2.16
C VAL A 50 8.12 10.90 -3.25
N TYR A 51 6.82 11.04 -2.98
CA TYR A 51 5.79 11.46 -3.92
C TYR A 51 5.00 12.64 -3.36
N SER A 52 5.52 13.85 -3.55
CA SER A 52 4.92 15.09 -3.02
C SER A 52 3.47 15.29 -3.43
N GLN A 53 3.03 14.73 -4.57
CA GLN A 53 1.63 14.79 -5.02
C GLN A 53 0.63 14.07 -4.10
N LEU A 54 1.10 13.21 -3.19
CA LEU A 54 0.24 12.56 -2.18
C LEU A 54 -0.12 13.51 -1.03
N ASN A 55 0.74 14.48 -0.73
CA ASN A 55 0.54 15.47 0.32
C ASN A 55 0.59 16.88 -0.29
N PRO A 56 -0.54 17.38 -0.82
CA PRO A 56 -0.58 18.68 -1.46
C PRO A 56 -0.20 19.80 -0.47
N THR A 57 0.34 20.88 -1.02
CA THR A 57 0.70 22.07 -0.26
C THR A 57 -0.35 23.16 -0.48
N VAL A 58 -0.83 23.77 0.61
CA VAL A 58 -1.74 24.93 0.58
C VAL A 58 -1.05 26.07 1.31
N ALA A 59 -0.95 27.23 0.66
CA ALA A 59 -0.26 28.42 1.22
C ALA A 59 1.19 28.16 1.70
N GLY A 60 1.90 27.23 1.06
CA GLY A 60 3.28 26.86 1.43
C GLY A 60 3.39 25.79 2.51
N GLU A 61 2.26 25.31 3.06
CA GLU A 61 2.24 24.28 4.09
C GLU A 61 1.68 22.96 3.56
N GLN A 62 2.28 21.83 3.97
CA GLN A 62 1.73 20.50 3.69
C GLN A 62 0.35 20.36 4.35
N VAL A 63 -0.61 19.74 3.66
CA VAL A 63 -1.95 19.49 4.22
C VAL A 63 -1.90 18.38 5.29
N ILE A 64 -1.14 17.32 5.04
CA ILE A 64 -1.00 16.19 5.95
C ILE A 64 0.24 16.44 6.83
N GLN A 65 0.02 17.04 8.00
CA GLN A 65 1.11 17.44 8.92
C GLN A 65 1.27 16.51 10.13
N SER A 66 0.32 15.60 10.38
CA SER A 66 0.34 14.72 11.56
C SER A 66 -0.22 13.34 11.25
N ASN A 67 0.11 12.35 12.09
CA ASN A 67 -0.45 11.00 11.98
C ASN A 67 -1.97 10.99 12.10
N ALA A 68 -2.56 11.84 12.94
CA ALA A 68 -4.01 11.94 13.08
C ALA A 68 -4.68 12.36 11.76
N VAL A 69 -4.16 13.43 11.12
CA VAL A 69 -4.67 13.88 9.81
C VAL A 69 -4.45 12.78 8.76
N ARG A 70 -3.28 12.12 8.76
CA ARG A 70 -2.99 11.02 7.83
C ARG A 70 -3.96 9.86 7.97
N VAL A 71 -4.32 9.48 9.20
CA VAL A 71 -5.32 8.44 9.46
C VAL A 71 -6.67 8.83 8.88
N GLU A 72 -7.14 10.06 9.10
CA GLU A 72 -8.40 10.53 8.51
C GLU A 72 -8.37 10.51 6.97
N PHE A 73 -7.26 10.90 6.37
CA PHE A 73 -7.09 10.81 4.92
C PHE A 73 -7.10 9.36 4.42
N LEU A 74 -6.42 8.45 5.11
CA LEU A 74 -6.35 7.03 4.72
C LEU A 74 -7.69 6.30 4.88
N LYS A 75 -8.63 6.80 5.69
CA LYS A 75 -10.01 6.28 5.77
C LYS A 75 -10.79 6.54 4.47
N HIS A 76 -10.46 7.60 3.72
CA HIS A 76 -11.12 7.89 2.46
C HIS A 76 -10.67 6.90 1.36
N PRO A 77 -11.58 6.14 0.73
CA PRO A 77 -11.22 5.09 -0.23
C PRO A 77 -10.36 5.57 -1.39
N LEU A 78 -10.69 6.73 -1.97
CA LEU A 78 -9.94 7.28 -3.10
C LEU A 78 -8.50 7.67 -2.72
N MET A 79 -8.32 8.24 -1.54
CA MET A 79 -6.97 8.53 -1.03
C MET A 79 -6.22 7.23 -0.74
N ASN A 80 -6.87 6.28 -0.10
CA ASN A 80 -6.26 4.98 0.20
C ASN A 80 -5.77 4.27 -1.08
N ILE A 81 -6.59 4.22 -2.13
CA ILE A 81 -6.22 3.68 -3.45
C ILE A 81 -4.98 4.36 -4.02
N ARG A 82 -4.84 5.69 -3.87
CA ARG A 82 -3.65 6.43 -4.31
C ARG A 82 -2.39 5.99 -3.59
N TYR A 83 -2.47 5.75 -2.27
CA TYR A 83 -1.34 5.24 -1.50
C TYR A 83 -0.97 3.80 -1.88
N VAL A 84 -1.96 2.93 -2.13
CA VAL A 84 -1.71 1.58 -2.67
C VAL A 84 -0.94 1.67 -3.99
N ALA A 85 -1.42 2.51 -4.91
CA ALA A 85 -0.77 2.73 -6.20
C ALA A 85 0.67 3.26 -6.04
N ALA A 86 0.89 4.20 -5.12
CA ALA A 86 2.21 4.77 -4.86
C ALA A 86 3.18 3.74 -4.25
N LYS A 87 2.72 2.88 -3.34
CA LYS A 87 3.56 1.79 -2.80
C LYS A 87 3.99 0.82 -3.89
N LEU A 88 3.04 0.36 -4.71
CA LEU A 88 3.33 -0.53 -5.83
C LEU A 88 4.32 0.11 -6.81
N LYS A 89 4.13 1.39 -7.12
CA LYS A 89 5.05 2.15 -7.97
C LYS A 89 6.45 2.24 -7.35
N PHE A 90 6.55 2.52 -6.06
CA PHE A 90 7.83 2.57 -5.34
C PHE A 90 8.59 1.24 -5.48
N ASP A 91 7.91 0.11 -5.26
CA ASP A 91 8.53 -1.21 -5.38
C ASP A 91 9.00 -1.48 -6.82
N GLN A 92 8.16 -1.18 -7.81
CA GLN A 92 8.51 -1.32 -9.22
C GLN A 92 9.73 -0.47 -9.61
N GLU A 93 9.77 0.80 -9.22
CA GLU A 93 10.89 1.70 -9.55
C GLU A 93 12.19 1.27 -8.86
N ARG A 94 12.10 0.86 -7.58
CA ARG A 94 13.24 0.36 -6.80
C ARG A 94 13.87 -0.87 -7.44
N TRP A 95 13.05 -1.84 -7.85
CA TRP A 95 13.52 -3.07 -8.48
C TRP A 95 14.04 -2.82 -9.89
N LYS A 96 13.34 -1.99 -10.68
CA LYS A 96 13.78 -1.60 -12.02
C LYS A 96 15.14 -0.91 -12.01
N LYS A 97 15.40 -0.04 -11.03
CA LYS A 97 16.70 0.63 -10.84
C LYS A 97 17.85 -0.36 -10.59
N ALA A 98 17.55 -1.51 -10.00
CA ALA A 98 18.51 -2.59 -9.79
C ALA A 98 18.65 -3.55 -10.99
N GLY A 99 17.95 -3.29 -12.10
CA GLY A 99 18.00 -4.13 -13.30
C GLY A 99 16.98 -5.27 -13.32
N PHE A 100 16.01 -5.29 -12.41
CA PHE A 100 15.00 -6.33 -12.31
C PHE A 100 13.60 -5.78 -12.58
N ASP A 101 12.95 -6.21 -13.67
CA ASP A 101 11.57 -5.83 -13.97
C ASP A 101 10.57 -6.80 -13.32
N ILE A 102 9.83 -6.30 -12.33
CA ILE A 102 8.77 -7.03 -11.63
C ILE A 102 7.37 -6.53 -11.99
N SER A 103 7.23 -5.66 -13.00
CA SER A 103 5.96 -5.00 -13.33
C SER A 103 4.85 -5.99 -13.72
N SER A 104 5.21 -7.14 -14.27
CA SER A 104 4.31 -8.23 -14.65
C SER A 104 4.24 -9.37 -13.62
N LYS A 105 4.77 -9.18 -12.41
CA LYS A 105 4.86 -10.21 -11.35
C LYS A 105 3.95 -9.84 -10.17
N PRO A 106 2.63 -10.05 -10.30
CA PRO A 106 1.67 -9.66 -9.26
C PRO A 106 1.94 -10.33 -7.92
N GLU A 107 2.44 -11.57 -7.92
CA GLU A 107 2.82 -12.28 -6.70
C GLU A 107 3.94 -11.58 -5.94
N ILE A 108 4.97 -11.11 -6.66
CA ILE A 108 6.10 -10.40 -6.05
C ILE A 108 5.69 -9.03 -5.57
N LEU A 109 4.92 -8.30 -6.38
CA LEU A 109 4.39 -7.00 -5.98
C LEU A 109 3.46 -7.10 -4.75
N GLY A 110 2.66 -8.16 -4.67
CA GLY A 110 1.82 -8.43 -3.49
C GLY A 110 2.66 -8.72 -2.25
N THR A 111 3.70 -9.56 -2.37
CA THR A 111 4.63 -9.85 -1.28
C THR A 111 5.32 -8.59 -0.77
N LEU A 112 5.91 -7.78 -1.67
CA LEU A 112 6.60 -6.55 -1.28
C LEU A 112 5.64 -5.52 -0.66
N TYR A 113 4.39 -5.48 -1.12
CA TYR A 113 3.35 -4.65 -0.52
C TYR A 113 3.07 -5.05 0.94
N HIS A 114 2.94 -6.35 1.18
CA HIS A 114 2.60 -6.92 2.49
C HIS A 114 3.72 -6.77 3.53
N ILE A 115 4.98 -7.04 3.13
CA ILE A 115 6.07 -7.20 4.11
C ILE A 115 7.03 -6.01 4.17
N GLU A 116 7.17 -5.19 3.12
CA GLU A 116 8.18 -4.13 3.12
C GLU A 116 7.72 -2.79 3.74
N ASP A 117 8.69 -2.10 4.35
CA ASP A 117 8.60 -0.70 4.73
C ASP A 117 9.24 0.17 3.61
N VAL A 118 8.66 1.33 3.34
CA VAL A 118 9.16 2.27 2.32
C VAL A 118 10.35 3.08 2.83
N ALA A 119 10.38 3.42 4.12
CA ALA A 119 11.48 4.16 4.72
C ALA A 119 12.75 3.31 4.82
N ASN A 120 12.59 2.01 5.08
CA ASN A 120 13.70 1.05 5.21
C ASN A 120 13.34 -0.30 4.54
N PRO A 121 13.36 -0.37 3.19
CA PRO A 121 13.08 -1.63 2.50
C PRO A 121 14.21 -2.63 2.76
N HIS A 122 13.87 -3.77 3.35
CA HIS A 122 14.86 -4.75 3.83
C HIS A 122 15.18 -5.84 2.81
N ILE A 123 14.36 -6.02 1.76
CA ILE A 123 14.63 -6.98 0.70
C ILE A 123 15.40 -6.27 -0.39
N ALA A 124 16.68 -6.59 -0.55
CA ALA A 124 17.45 -6.11 -1.70
C ALA A 124 16.87 -6.71 -2.99
N PRO A 125 16.74 -5.97 -4.11
CA PRO A 125 16.29 -6.54 -5.38
C PRO A 125 17.23 -7.63 -5.93
N TYR A 126 16.67 -8.70 -6.50
CA TYR A 126 17.42 -9.82 -7.10
C TYR A 126 16.64 -10.48 -8.24
N ALA A 127 17.26 -11.35 -9.03
CA ALA A 127 16.67 -11.86 -10.28
C ALA A 127 15.42 -12.73 -10.11
N HIS A 128 15.34 -13.48 -9.00
CA HIS A 128 14.34 -14.53 -8.81
C HIS A 128 13.73 -14.46 -7.41
N PRO A 129 12.94 -13.41 -7.11
CA PRO A 129 12.27 -13.32 -5.84
C PRO A 129 11.20 -14.39 -5.64
N ASP A 130 11.11 -14.85 -4.41
CA ASP A 130 10.02 -15.70 -3.95
C ASP A 130 8.81 -14.87 -3.52
N SER A 131 7.62 -15.42 -3.71
CA SER A 131 6.38 -14.86 -3.19
C SER A 131 5.98 -15.53 -1.87
N ASP A 132 5.37 -14.77 -0.98
CA ASP A 132 4.65 -15.28 0.18
C ASP A 132 3.19 -15.66 -0.14
N GLU A 133 2.45 -16.15 0.86
CA GLU A 133 1.04 -16.55 0.72
C GLU A 133 0.15 -15.37 0.30
N PHE A 134 0.40 -14.19 0.87
CA PHE A 134 -0.32 -12.98 0.49
C PHE A 134 -0.11 -12.65 -0.99
N GLY A 135 1.14 -12.65 -1.45
CA GLY A 135 1.49 -12.46 -2.85
C GLY A 135 0.83 -13.48 -3.78
N ALA A 136 0.84 -14.76 -3.40
CA ALA A 136 0.13 -15.80 -4.16
C ALA A 136 -1.38 -15.50 -4.29
N GLY A 137 -2.02 -15.03 -3.22
CA GLY A 137 -3.40 -14.57 -3.25
C GLY A 137 -3.61 -13.34 -4.14
N VAL A 138 -2.70 -12.36 -4.11
CA VAL A 138 -2.73 -11.21 -5.02
C VAL A 138 -2.65 -11.62 -6.49
N LYS A 139 -1.82 -12.61 -6.83
CA LYS A 139 -1.74 -13.16 -8.19
C LYS A 139 -3.08 -13.75 -8.63
N HIS A 140 -3.71 -14.55 -7.78
CA HIS A 140 -5.01 -15.13 -8.05
C HIS A 140 -6.08 -14.03 -8.28
N ASN A 141 -6.17 -13.08 -7.35
CA ASN A 141 -7.15 -11.99 -7.43
C ASN A 141 -6.88 -11.04 -8.59
N TYR A 142 -5.61 -10.81 -8.95
CA TYR A 142 -5.27 -10.02 -10.13
C TYR A 142 -5.79 -10.67 -11.42
N ALA A 143 -5.63 -11.99 -11.56
CA ALA A 143 -6.18 -12.72 -12.70
C ALA A 143 -7.71 -12.68 -12.71
N TYR A 144 -8.35 -12.90 -11.55
CA TYR A 144 -9.80 -12.84 -11.40
C TYR A 144 -10.37 -11.46 -11.77
N VAL A 145 -9.79 -10.37 -11.25
CA VAL A 145 -10.25 -9.00 -11.55
C VAL A 145 -10.05 -8.67 -13.03
N ARG A 146 -8.98 -9.15 -13.66
CA ARG A 146 -8.77 -8.95 -15.11
C ARG A 146 -9.85 -9.60 -15.95
N ASP A 147 -10.23 -10.83 -15.61
CA ASP A 147 -11.32 -11.55 -16.26
C ASP A 147 -12.65 -10.79 -16.13
N LEU A 148 -13.00 -10.33 -14.92
CA LEU A 148 -14.20 -9.52 -14.68
C LEU A 148 -14.21 -8.21 -15.48
N LEU A 149 -13.05 -7.61 -15.72
CA LEU A 149 -12.91 -6.35 -16.45
C LEU A 149 -12.74 -6.53 -17.96
N GLY A 150 -12.58 -7.76 -18.45
CA GLY A 150 -12.36 -8.07 -19.86
C GLY A 150 -11.02 -7.54 -20.41
N ILE A 151 -9.96 -7.50 -19.58
CA ILE A 151 -8.62 -6.96 -19.95
C ILE A 151 -7.47 -7.92 -19.69
#